data_AF-A0A660VIE9-F1
#
_entry.id   AF-A0A660VIE9-F1
#
_cell.length_a   1.000
_cell.length_b   1.000
_cell.length_c   1.000
_cell.angle_alpha   90.00
_cell.angle_beta   90.00
_cell.angle_gamma   90.00
#
_symmetry.space_group_name_H-M   'P 1'
#
loop_
_entity.id
_entity.type
_entity.pdbx_description
1 polymer ?
#
loop_
_entity_poly.entity_id
_entity_poly.type
_entity_poly.pdbx_seq_one_letter_code
_entity_poly.pdbx_strand_id
1 'polypeptide(L)' 'MAKRRNFGDVALRKGYISEETLKKALEIQKKEQKRGRYPLLGLVLLKMGAITSTQLIEIILELEEKSHPGGG' A
#
# COMPACT_ATOMS: atom_id res chain seq x y z
N MET A 1 4.99 14.27 -14.42
CA MET A 1 3.80 13.76 -13.69
C MET A 1 4.17 13.70 -12.21
N ALA A 2 3.54 14.50 -11.35
CA ALA A 2 3.86 14.50 -9.91
C ALA A 2 3.47 13.13 -9.32
N LYS A 3 4.45 12.30 -8.97
CA LYS A 3 4.21 11.00 -8.36
C LYS A 3 3.70 11.24 -6.94
N ARG A 4 2.37 11.28 -6.76
CA ARG A 4 1.76 11.22 -5.42
C ARG A 4 2.32 9.96 -4.76
N ARG A 5 3.01 10.09 -3.62
CA ARG A 5 3.48 8.93 -2.84
C ARG A 5 2.24 8.14 -2.43
N ASN A 6 2.07 6.99 -3.07
CA ASN A 6 1.00 6.05 -2.78
C ASN A 6 1.59 4.82 -2.11
N PHE A 7 0.74 4.05 -1.43
CA PHE A 7 1.16 2.94 -0.57
C PHE A 7 2.15 1.98 -1.24
N GLY A 8 1.90 1.63 -2.50
CA GLY A 8 2.77 0.73 -3.27
C GLY A 8 4.19 1.27 -3.46
N ASP A 9 4.35 2.57 -3.71
CA ASP A 9 5.68 3.19 -3.87
C ASP A 9 6.48 3.16 -2.56
N VAL A 10 5.82 3.36 -1.42
CA VAL A 10 6.49 3.28 -0.10
C VAL A 10 6.89 1.84 0.21
N ALA A 11 5.99 0.88 -0.05
CA ALA A 11 6.26 -0.54 0.17
C ALA A 11 7.44 -1.06 -0.68
N LEU A 12 7.54 -0.62 -1.95
CA LEU A 12 8.68 -0.92 -2.82
C LEU A 12 9.97 -0.28 -2.32
N ARG A 13 9.93 1.02 -1.99
CA ARG A 13 11.10 1.75 -1.49
C ARG A 13 11.66 1.17 -0.19
N LYS A 14 10.80 0.69 0.70
CA LYS A 14 11.22 0.03 1.95
C LYS A 14 11.72 -1.40 1.72
N GLY A 15 11.59 -1.94 0.50
CA GLY A 15 11.99 -3.30 0.18
C GLY A 15 11.07 -4.39 0.76
N TYR A 16 9.87 -4.02 1.22
CA TYR A 16 8.92 -5.00 1.80
C TYR A 16 8.27 -5.86 0.73
N ILE A 17 8.13 -5.33 -0.49
CA ILE A 17 7.58 -6.04 -1.64
C ILE A 17 8.44 -5.80 -2.87
N SER A 18 8.33 -6.69 -3.86
CA SER A 18 8.87 -6.49 -5.21
C SER A 18 7.84 -5.86 -6.15
N GLU A 19 8.28 -5.37 -7.30
CA GLU A 19 7.37 -4.86 -8.35
C GLU A 19 6.37 -5.92 -8.81
N GLU A 20 6.80 -7.18 -8.89
CA GLU A 20 5.94 -8.30 -9.24
C GLU A 20 4.84 -8.51 -8.20
N THR A 21 5.19 -8.47 -6.91
CA THR A 21 4.22 -8.58 -5.81
C THR A 21 3.23 -7.43 -5.84
N LEU A 22 3.70 -6.20 -6.09
CA LEU A 22 2.82 -5.04 -6.23
C LEU A 22 1.84 -5.22 -7.40
N LYS A 23 2.34 -5.67 -8.55
CA LYS A 23 1.50 -5.92 -9.74
C LYS A 23 0.41 -6.95 -9.44
N LYS A 24 0.77 -8.09 -8.84
CA LYS A 24 -0.18 -9.15 -8.43
C LYS A 24 -1.25 -8.61 -7.47
N ALA A 25 -0.85 -7.81 -6.48
CA ALA A 25 -1.78 -7.22 -5.53
C ALA A 25 -2.77 -6.25 -6.20
N LEU A 26 -2.30 -5.42 -7.13
CA LEU A 26 -3.16 -4.52 -7.91
C LEU A 26 -4.14 -5.29 -8.81
N GLU A 27 -3.72 -6.42 -9.39
CA GLU A 27 -4.63 -7.27 -10.17
C GLU A 27 -5.74 -7.87 -9.31
N ILE A 28 -5.41 -8.35 -8.10
CA ILE A 28 -6.39 -8.86 -7.14
C ILE A 28 -7.34 -7.73 -6.71
N GLN A 29 -6.80 -6.56 -6.38
CA GLN A 29 -7.60 -5.39 -6.01
C GLN A 29 -8.59 -5.01 -7.12
N LYS A 30 -8.14 -4.95 -8.38
CA LYS A 30 -8.99 -4.66 -9.55
C LYS A 30 -10.07 -5.74 -9.76
N LYS A 31 -9.73 -7.02 -9.56
CA LYS A 31 -10.70 -8.11 -9.66
C LYS A 31 -11.81 -7.98 -8.61
N GLU A 32 -11.46 -7.62 -7.37
CA GLU A 32 -12.45 -7.39 -6.32
C GLU A 32 -13.28 -6.11 -6.59
N GLN A 33 -12.69 -5.05 -7.15
CA GLN A 33 -13.44 -3.85 -7.58
C GLN A 33 -14.50 -4.17 -8.62
N LYS A 34 -14.18 -5.03 -9.59
CA LYS A 34 -15.16 -5.54 -10.57
C LYS A 34 -16.30 -6.33 -9.94
N ARG A 35 -16.09 -6.88 -8.73
CA ARG A 35 -17.11 -7.58 -7.93
C ARG A 35 -17.84 -6.65 -6.95
N GLY A 36 -17.66 -5.32 -7.09
CA GLY A 36 -18.29 -4.31 -6.24
C GLY A 36 -17.60 -4.11 -4.89
N ARG A 37 -16.39 -4.67 -4.67
CA ARG A 37 -15.62 -4.51 -3.43
C ARG A 37 -14.42 -3.62 -3.67
N TYR A 38 -14.18 -2.65 -2.80
CA TYR A 38 -13.07 -1.71 -2.95
C TYR A 38 -12.02 -1.90 -1.85
N PRO A 39 -11.29 -3.04 -1.81
CA PRO A 39 -10.32 -3.27 -0.75
C PRO A 39 -9.12 -2.32 -0.88
N LEU A 40 -8.59 -1.88 0.26
CA LEU A 40 -7.36 -1.11 0.31
C LEU A 40 -6.17 -1.98 -0.13
N LEU A 41 -5.24 -1.41 -0.90
CA LEU A 41 -4.07 -2.14 -1.42
C LEU A 41 -3.23 -2.76 -0.29
N GLY A 42 -3.03 -2.03 0.82
CA GLY A 42 -2.33 -2.54 2.00
C GLY A 42 -2.99 -3.78 2.60
N LEU A 43 -4.32 -3.85 2.62
CA LEU A 43 -5.04 -5.03 3.10
C LEU A 43 -4.93 -6.21 2.14
N VAL A 44 -4.90 -5.94 0.82
CA VAL A 44 -4.66 -6.99 -0.18
C VAL A 44 -3.26 -7.58 0.03
N LEU A 45 -2.24 -6.74 0.19
CA LEU A 45 -0.87 -7.17 0.45
C LEU A 45 -0.74 -7.96 1.75
N LEU A 46 -1.41 -7.52 2.82
CA LEU A 46 -1.44 -8.24 4.10
C LEU A 46 -2.10 -9.62 3.95
N LYS A 47 -3.27 -9.69 3.30
CA LYS A 47 -3.99 -10.96 3.06
C LYS A 47 -3.22 -11.94 2.18
N MET A 48 -2.39 -11.43 1.28
CA MET A 48 -1.48 -12.24 0.46
C MET A 48 -0.26 -12.76 1.23
N GLY A 49 -0.03 -12.28 2.46
CA GLY A 49 1.21 -12.54 3.20
C GLY A 49 2.43 -11.82 2.61
N ALA A 50 2.22 -10.84 1.73
CA ALA A 50 3.29 -10.08 1.10
C ALA A 50 3.93 -9.05 2.05
N ILE A 51 3.18 -8.61 3.06
CA ILE A 51 3.65 -7.74 4.14
C ILE A 51 3.07 -8.24 5.47
N THR A 52 3.71 -7.88 6.57
CA THR A 52 3.19 -8.10 7.93
C THR A 52 2.32 -6.93 8.39
N SER A 53 1.55 -7.14 9.46
CA SER A 53 0.77 -6.06 10.09
C SER A 53 1.65 -4.90 10.57
N THR A 54 2.85 -5.19 11.07
CA THR A 54 3.83 -4.16 11.48
C THR A 54 4.28 -3.33 10.28
N GLN A 55 4.66 -3.99 9.17
CA GLN A 55 5.07 -3.31 7.95
C GLN A 55 3.93 -2.46 7.34
N LEU A 56 2.69 -2.95 7.42
CA LEU A 56 1.50 -2.19 7.02
C LEU A 56 1.39 -0.89 7.81
N ILE A 57 1.50 -0.95 9.14
CA ILE A 57 1.44 0.21 10.03
C ILE A 57 2.57 1.20 9.72
N GLU A 58 3.80 0.73 9.58
CA GLU A 58 4.95 1.59 9.24
C GLU A 58 4.79 2.34 7.92
N ILE A 59 4.19 1.69 6.90
CA ILE A 59 3.89 2.36 5.64
C ILE A 59 2.83 3.44 5.82
N ILE A 60 1.76 3.16 6.61
CA ILE A 60 0.69 4.12 6.89
C ILE A 60 1.26 5.34 7.62
N LEU A 61 2.06 5.13 8.66
CA LEU A 61 2.70 6.20 9.42
C LEU A 61 3.57 7.09 8.51
N GLU A 62 4.37 6.51 7.61
CA GLU A 62 5.20 7.30 6.69
C GLU A 62 4.36 8.13 5.69
N LEU A 63 3.16 7.67 5.33
CA LEU A 63 2.23 8.41 4.49
C LEU A 63 1.55 9.56 5.26
N GLU A 64 1.23 9.34 6.54
CA GLU A 64 0.58 10.33 7.41
C GLU A 64 1.54 11.43 7.89
N GLU A 65 2.79 11.08 8.23
CA GLU A 65 3.82 12.02 8.74
C GLU A 65 4.12 13.14 7.73
N LYS A 66 3.94 12.88 6.44
CA LYS A 66 4.16 13.88 5.37
C LYS A 66 2.90 14.64 4.99
N SER A 67 1.77 14.33 5.63
CA SER A 67 0.47 14.97 5.41
C SER A 67 0.09 15.92 6.55
N HIS A 68 0.83 15.95 7.66
CA HIS A 68 0.68 16.91 8.76
C HIS A 68 1.88 17.88 8.84
N PRO A 69 1.82 19.08 8.24
CA PRO A 69 2.65 20.18 8.69
C PRO A 69 2.02 20.76 9.97
N GLY A 70 2.40 20.25 11.13
CA GLY A 70 2.13 20.88 12.42
C GLY A 70 0.80 20.50 13.10
N GLY A 71 0.91 19.75 14.19
CA GLY A 71 0.03 19.92 15.35
C GLY A 71 0.91 20.44 16.47
N GLY A 72 0.76 21.72 16.81
CA GLY A 72 1.29 22.31 18.04
C GLY A 72 0.40 22.02 19.24
#